data_AF-A0A919QDD3-F1
#
_entry.id   AF-A0A919QDD3-F1
#
_cell.length_a   1.000
_cell.length_b   1.000
_cell.length_c   1.000
_cell.angle_alpha   90.00
_cell.angle_beta   90.00
_cell.angle_gamma   90.00
#
_symmetry.space_group_name_H-M   'P 1'
#
loop_
_entity.id
_entity.type
_entity.pdbx_description
1 polymer ?
#
loop_
_entity_poly.entity_id
_entity_poly.type
_entity_poly.pdbx_seq_one_letter_code
_entity_poly.pdbx_strand_id
1 'polypeptide(L)'
;MTILVTGLPRSGTSWTGRMLCHSGELVYVNEPLNPERRYPGVLNAPPPARFQYICEDNEPDWLPAFTDTTALRYRFLAELRRNHRPGSLARLLKHGTAFTLGCLLGRRALLDDPFALFSAAWFATRLNCRVIILTRNPVPFVGSWQYLGWTVYFHELLEQPLLVRDHPHLLTLREHVGSTDRLAKAAALWRAARDFTDALTHPNIRVVSYESLAADPLYGFRDLYSWSGLTWTDRSAHLIRHACTGPATDRPFTWSGLSRTAFRRTDSATAATRTRLSPEDASRVTTLVG
;
A
#
# COMPACT_ATOMS: atom_id res chain seq x y z
N MET A 1 -1.70 16.14 -9.66
CA MET A 1 -0.60 15.48 -8.92
C MET A 1 -1.11 14.20 -8.28
N THR A 2 -0.56 13.05 -8.68
CA THR A 2 -0.97 11.72 -8.19
C THR A 2 -0.57 11.53 -6.73
N ILE A 3 -1.34 10.74 -5.98
CA ILE A 3 -1.00 10.34 -4.61
C ILE A 3 -0.64 8.85 -4.62
N LEU A 4 0.47 8.48 -3.99
CA LEU A 4 0.81 7.10 -3.68
C LEU A 4 0.69 6.90 -2.18
N VAL A 5 -0.07 5.91 -1.74
CA VAL A 5 -0.11 5.43 -0.37
C VAL A 5 0.57 4.07 -0.34
N THR A 6 1.66 3.96 0.39
CA THR A 6 2.47 2.74 0.47
C THR A 6 2.94 2.49 1.91
N GLY A 7 3.76 1.45 2.11
CA GLY A 7 4.12 0.88 3.41
C GLY A 7 3.93 -0.62 3.38
N LEU A 8 4.41 -1.34 4.40
CA LEU A 8 4.25 -2.79 4.41
C LEU A 8 2.76 -3.19 4.41
N PRO A 9 2.40 -4.33 3.78
CA PRO A 9 1.08 -4.90 3.92
C PRO A 9 0.73 -5.04 5.40
N ARG A 10 -0.49 -4.64 5.79
CA ARG A 10 -0.95 -4.56 7.18
C ARG A 10 -0.46 -3.31 7.95
N SER A 11 0.07 -2.29 7.29
CA SER A 11 0.36 -0.98 7.92
C SER A 11 -0.74 0.07 7.75
N GLY A 12 -1.93 -0.32 7.30
CA GLY A 12 -3.08 0.59 7.18
C GLY A 12 -3.18 1.37 5.86
N THR A 13 -2.41 1.02 4.82
CA THR A 13 -2.40 1.71 3.52
C THR A 13 -3.80 1.81 2.89
N SER A 14 -4.57 0.71 2.84
CA SER A 14 -5.93 0.72 2.30
C SER A 14 -6.91 1.53 3.14
N TRP A 15 -6.72 1.61 4.45
CA TRP A 15 -7.54 2.49 5.28
C TRP A 15 -7.24 3.95 4.95
N THR A 16 -5.97 4.35 4.96
CA THR A 16 -5.52 5.70 4.62
C THR A 16 -5.97 6.11 3.22
N GLY A 17 -5.77 5.25 2.21
CA GLY A 17 -6.19 5.52 0.83
C GLY A 17 -7.70 5.74 0.69
N ARG A 18 -8.51 4.95 1.42
CA ARG A 18 -9.98 5.13 1.43
C ARG A 18 -10.39 6.43 2.10
N MET A 19 -9.73 6.82 3.20
CA MET A 19 -10.03 8.08 3.90
C MET A 19 -9.68 9.29 3.04
N LEU A 20 -8.58 9.23 2.27
CA LEU A 20 -8.22 10.28 1.31
C LEU A 20 -9.25 10.38 0.17
N CYS A 21 -9.78 9.25 -0.31
CA CYS A 21 -10.83 9.25 -1.34
C CYS A 21 -12.15 9.89 -0.90
N HIS A 22 -12.38 10.13 0.40
CA HIS A 22 -13.55 10.89 0.87
C HIS A 22 -13.52 12.38 0.48
N SER A 23 -12.42 12.89 -0.08
CA SER A 23 -12.38 14.21 -0.75
C SER A 23 -13.28 14.28 -1.99
N GLY A 24 -13.53 13.15 -2.66
CA GLY A 24 -14.23 13.11 -3.95
C GLY A 24 -13.37 13.54 -5.15
N GLU A 25 -12.09 13.88 -4.93
CA GLU A 25 -11.14 14.33 -5.96
C GLU A 25 -10.26 13.21 -6.52
N LEU A 26 -10.41 11.99 -6.00
CA LEU A 26 -9.49 10.89 -6.23
C LEU A 26 -10.16 9.67 -6.85
N VAL A 27 -9.45 9.00 -7.75
CA VAL A 27 -9.76 7.65 -8.23
C VAL A 27 -8.85 6.66 -7.53
N TYR A 28 -9.45 5.74 -6.77
CA TYR A 28 -8.73 4.70 -6.05
C TYR A 28 -8.26 3.60 -7.00
N VAL A 29 -6.96 3.47 -7.16
CA VAL A 29 -6.27 2.42 -7.92
C VAL A 29 -5.67 1.44 -6.92
N ASN A 30 -6.13 0.20 -6.98
CA ASN A 30 -5.83 -0.80 -5.95
C ASN A 30 -4.66 -1.71 -6.35
N GLU A 31 -3.54 -1.56 -5.65
CA GLU A 31 -2.35 -2.42 -5.68
C GLU A 31 -1.88 -2.81 -7.12
N PRO A 32 -1.56 -1.84 -7.99
CA PRO A 32 -1.11 -2.12 -9.36
C PRO A 32 0.15 -2.99 -9.43
N LEU A 33 1.06 -2.94 -8.45
CA LEU A 33 2.26 -3.76 -8.34
C LEU A 33 2.03 -5.09 -7.60
N ASN A 34 0.78 -5.49 -7.32
CA ASN A 34 0.50 -6.81 -6.78
C ASN A 34 0.57 -7.88 -7.90
N PRO A 35 1.51 -8.85 -7.86
CA PRO A 35 1.65 -9.88 -8.91
C PRO A 35 0.42 -10.79 -9.10
N GLU A 36 -0.43 -10.88 -8.07
CA GLU A 36 -1.68 -11.63 -8.11
C GLU A 36 -2.81 -10.86 -8.82
N ARG A 37 -2.65 -9.54 -9.01
CA ARG A 37 -3.64 -8.64 -9.65
C ARG A 37 -3.24 -8.28 -11.07
N ARG A 38 -3.43 -9.24 -11.99
CA ARG A 38 -3.12 -9.02 -13.41
C ARG A 38 -4.28 -8.32 -14.13
N TYR A 39 -4.30 -6.99 -14.05
CA TYR A 39 -5.24 -6.11 -14.76
C TYR A 39 -4.49 -5.18 -15.74
N PRO A 40 -4.19 -5.63 -16.97
CA PRO A 40 -3.49 -4.81 -17.97
C PRO A 40 -4.17 -3.49 -18.30
N GLY A 41 -5.48 -3.37 -18.06
CA GLY A 41 -6.21 -2.11 -18.18
C GLY A 41 -5.79 -1.06 -17.16
N VAL A 42 -5.40 -1.49 -15.95
CA VAL A 42 -4.94 -0.63 -14.85
C VAL A 42 -3.45 -0.36 -14.96
N LEU A 43 -2.65 -1.42 -15.11
CA LEU A 43 -1.20 -1.35 -15.28
C LEU A 43 -0.78 -2.37 -16.35
N ASN A 44 -0.34 -1.88 -17.50
CA ASN A 44 0.10 -2.72 -18.61
C ASN A 44 1.59 -3.11 -18.51
N ALA A 45 2.03 -3.44 -17.30
CA ALA A 45 3.38 -3.91 -16.98
C ALA A 45 3.26 -4.85 -15.76
N PRO A 46 3.14 -6.17 -15.96
CA PRO A 46 2.93 -7.09 -14.84
C PRO A 46 4.22 -7.23 -14.01
N PRO A 47 4.19 -6.98 -12.69
CA PRO A 47 5.35 -7.16 -11.81
C PRO A 47 5.78 -8.64 -11.75
N PRO A 48 7.08 -8.94 -11.92
CA PRO A 48 7.59 -10.30 -11.83
C PRO A 48 7.66 -10.81 -10.39
N ALA A 49 7.85 -9.91 -9.41
CA ALA A 49 7.95 -10.24 -7.99
C ALA A 49 7.13 -9.27 -7.12
N ARG A 50 6.80 -9.68 -5.90
CA ARG A 50 6.30 -8.73 -4.89
C ARG A 50 7.40 -7.73 -4.56
N PHE A 51 6.99 -6.51 -4.19
CA PHE A 51 7.94 -5.42 -3.89
C PHE A 51 8.87 -5.11 -5.06
N GLN A 52 8.35 -5.12 -6.29
CA GLN A 52 9.12 -4.81 -7.49
C GLN A 52 9.79 -3.44 -7.34
N TYR A 53 11.12 -3.44 -7.35
CA TYR A 53 11.96 -2.26 -7.30
C TYR A 53 12.06 -1.61 -8.68
N ILE A 54 11.78 -0.32 -8.72
CA ILE A 54 11.81 0.50 -9.92
C ILE A 54 12.73 1.67 -9.64
N CYS A 55 13.71 1.86 -10.52
CA CYS A 55 14.66 2.95 -10.50
C CYS A 55 14.92 3.42 -11.94
N GLU A 56 15.80 4.40 -12.12
CA GLU A 56 16.07 4.97 -13.45
C GLU A 56 16.62 3.93 -14.44
N ASP A 57 17.33 2.91 -13.97
CA ASP A 57 17.97 1.92 -14.83
C ASP A 57 16.98 0.92 -15.46
N ASN A 58 15.82 0.71 -14.84
CA ASN A 58 14.77 -0.17 -15.37
C ASN A 58 13.47 0.57 -15.73
N GLU A 59 13.44 1.90 -15.60
CA GLU A 59 12.23 2.68 -15.84
C GLU A 59 11.64 2.57 -17.25
N PRO A 60 12.37 2.26 -18.36
CA PRO A 60 11.74 2.12 -19.67
C PRO A 60 10.62 1.09 -19.71
N ASP A 61 10.69 0.06 -18.86
CA ASP A 61 9.68 -0.99 -18.75
C ASP A 61 8.43 -0.56 -17.95
N TRP A 62 8.55 0.49 -17.12
CA TRP A 62 7.54 0.88 -16.13
C TRP A 62 6.91 2.23 -16.41
N LEU A 63 7.70 3.20 -16.85
CA LEU A 63 7.31 4.59 -17.00
C LEU A 63 6.12 4.77 -17.95
N PRO A 64 6.04 4.13 -19.14
CA PRO A 64 4.87 4.25 -20.00
C PRO A 64 3.59 3.74 -19.33
N ALA A 65 3.66 2.57 -18.68
CA ALA A 65 2.52 1.94 -18.03
C ALA A 65 2.02 2.80 -16.86
N PHE A 66 2.91 3.30 -16.00
CA PHE A 66 2.51 4.18 -14.91
C PHE A 66 2.09 5.58 -15.34
N THR A 67 2.66 6.11 -16.44
CA THR A 67 2.18 7.37 -17.02
C THR A 67 0.70 7.25 -17.40
N ASP A 68 0.30 6.12 -17.99
CA ASP A 68 -1.12 5.86 -18.26
C ASP A 68 -1.95 5.71 -17.00
N THR A 69 -1.50 4.88 -16.04
CA THR A 69 -2.23 4.64 -14.79
C THR A 69 -2.46 5.94 -14.01
N THR A 70 -1.42 6.78 -13.89
CA THR A 70 -1.48 8.04 -13.16
C THR A 70 -2.29 9.11 -13.88
N ALA A 71 -2.32 9.08 -15.21
CA ALA A 71 -3.20 9.91 -16.04
C ALA A 71 -4.63 9.34 -16.17
N LEU A 72 -4.97 8.26 -15.43
CA LEU A 72 -6.26 7.58 -15.49
C LEU A 72 -6.64 7.11 -16.91
N ARG A 73 -5.65 6.75 -17.73
CA ARG A 73 -5.83 6.21 -19.08
C ARG A 73 -5.98 4.69 -19.02
N TYR A 74 -7.23 4.23 -18.94
CA TYR A 74 -7.51 2.80 -18.89
C TYR A 74 -7.25 2.10 -20.23
N ARG A 75 -6.46 1.02 -20.21
CA ARG A 75 -6.10 0.27 -21.43
C ARG A 75 -7.14 -0.81 -21.73
N PHE A 76 -8.32 -0.42 -22.22
CA PHE A 76 -9.45 -1.32 -22.52
C PHE A 76 -9.06 -2.51 -23.39
N LEU A 77 -8.32 -2.29 -24.49
CA LEU A 77 -7.91 -3.37 -25.40
C LEU A 77 -6.95 -4.36 -24.74
N ALA A 78 -6.02 -3.87 -23.90
CA ALA A 78 -5.09 -4.73 -23.18
C ALA A 78 -5.84 -5.59 -22.15
N GLU A 79 -6.79 -5.00 -21.42
CA GLU A 79 -7.64 -5.73 -20.49
C GLU A 79 -8.47 -6.80 -21.22
N LEU A 80 -9.17 -6.43 -22.30
CA LEU A 80 -10.08 -7.34 -23.01
C LEU A 80 -9.35 -8.53 -23.62
N ARG A 81 -8.15 -8.31 -24.19
CA ARG A 81 -7.31 -9.39 -24.74
C ARG A 81 -6.99 -10.46 -23.69
N ARG A 82 -6.69 -10.05 -22.45
CA ARG A 82 -6.28 -10.98 -21.39
C ARG A 82 -7.46 -11.51 -20.56
N ASN A 83 -8.45 -10.67 -20.29
CA ASN A 83 -9.47 -10.86 -19.26
C ASN A 83 -10.89 -10.83 -19.88
N HIS A 84 -11.18 -11.78 -20.77
CA HIS A 84 -12.45 -11.84 -21.53
C HIS A 84 -13.55 -12.73 -20.90
N ARG A 85 -13.34 -13.30 -19.72
CA ARG A 85 -14.36 -14.11 -19.02
C ARG A 85 -15.44 -13.21 -18.38
N PRO A 86 -16.70 -13.67 -18.20
CA PRO A 86 -17.80 -12.85 -17.69
C PRO A 86 -17.51 -12.10 -16.38
N GLY A 87 -16.95 -12.79 -15.37
CA GLY A 87 -16.56 -12.16 -14.10
C GLY A 87 -15.43 -11.13 -14.24
N SER A 88 -14.63 -11.23 -15.29
CA SER A 88 -13.60 -10.23 -15.63
C SER A 88 -14.19 -9.03 -16.38
N LEU A 89 -15.24 -9.20 -17.17
CA LEU A 89 -15.92 -8.08 -17.82
C LEU A 89 -16.55 -7.12 -16.82
N ALA A 90 -17.13 -7.62 -15.72
CA ALA A 90 -17.63 -6.77 -14.64
C ALA A 90 -16.52 -5.92 -14.00
N ARG A 91 -15.32 -6.49 -13.82
CA ARG A 91 -14.14 -5.75 -13.33
C ARG A 91 -13.64 -4.74 -14.36
N LEU A 92 -13.58 -5.11 -15.63
CA LEU A 92 -13.23 -4.22 -16.74
C LEU A 92 -14.16 -3.02 -16.77
N LEU A 93 -15.48 -3.24 -16.74
CA LEU A 93 -16.47 -2.17 -16.71
C LEU A 93 -16.29 -1.27 -15.50
N LYS A 94 -16.11 -1.85 -14.31
CA LYS A 94 -15.89 -1.08 -13.08
C LYS A 94 -14.63 -0.22 -13.14
N HIS A 95 -13.49 -0.77 -13.54
CA HIS A 95 -12.23 -0.04 -13.59
C HIS A 95 -12.21 0.97 -14.73
N GLY A 96 -12.66 0.56 -15.92
CA GLY A 96 -12.79 1.43 -17.07
C GLY A 96 -13.70 2.63 -16.82
N THR A 97 -14.88 2.42 -16.22
CA THR A 97 -15.78 3.54 -15.86
C THR A 97 -15.16 4.46 -14.81
N ALA A 98 -14.53 3.92 -13.77
CA ALA A 98 -13.89 4.72 -12.73
C ALA A 98 -12.74 5.59 -13.29
N PHE A 99 -11.93 5.04 -14.19
CA PHE A 99 -10.84 5.74 -14.86
C PHE A 99 -11.38 6.80 -15.82
N THR A 100 -12.30 6.43 -16.73
CA THR A 100 -12.88 7.33 -17.71
C THR A 100 -13.60 8.50 -17.03
N LEU A 101 -14.48 8.23 -16.06
CA LEU A 101 -15.18 9.29 -15.32
C LEU A 101 -14.20 10.13 -14.49
N GLY A 102 -13.18 9.51 -13.90
CA GLY A 102 -12.15 10.23 -13.18
C GLY A 102 -11.39 11.23 -14.05
N CYS A 103 -10.96 10.79 -15.23
CA CYS A 103 -10.31 11.63 -16.22
C CYS A 103 -11.21 12.79 -16.67
N LEU A 104 -12.48 12.49 -17.03
CA LEU A 104 -13.46 13.49 -17.46
C LEU A 104 -13.79 14.53 -16.36
N LEU A 105 -13.80 14.10 -15.10
CA LEU A 105 -14.07 14.98 -13.94
C LEU A 105 -12.80 15.65 -13.39
N GLY A 106 -11.65 15.52 -14.07
CA GLY A 106 -10.39 16.13 -13.61
C GLY A 106 -9.87 15.56 -12.27
N ARG A 107 -10.29 14.35 -11.89
CA ARG A 107 -9.84 13.68 -10.67
C ARG A 107 -8.41 13.18 -10.82
N ARG A 108 -7.73 13.00 -9.69
CA ARG A 108 -6.35 12.52 -9.62
C ARG A 108 -6.31 11.04 -9.26
N ALA A 109 -5.30 10.32 -9.71
CA ALA A 109 -5.09 8.94 -9.26
C ALA A 109 -4.62 8.90 -7.80
N LEU A 110 -5.16 7.97 -7.02
CA LEU A 110 -4.58 7.51 -5.76
C LEU A 110 -4.19 6.05 -5.93
N LEU A 111 -2.90 5.76 -5.91
CA LEU A 111 -2.37 4.42 -5.90
C LEU A 111 -2.27 3.96 -4.43
N ASP A 112 -3.04 2.96 -4.01
CA ASP A 112 -2.82 2.28 -2.73
C ASP A 112 -2.07 1.00 -3.02
N ASP A 113 -0.76 0.98 -2.71
CA ASP A 113 0.10 -0.12 -3.09
C ASP A 113 1.17 -0.41 -2.05
N PRO A 114 0.96 -1.40 -1.18
CA PRO A 114 1.98 -1.85 -0.25
C PRO A 114 3.27 -2.36 -0.91
N PHE A 115 3.18 -2.87 -2.15
CA PHE A 115 4.33 -3.40 -2.89
C PHE A 115 5.17 -2.28 -3.52
N ALA A 116 4.70 -1.03 -3.52
CA ALA A 116 5.47 0.09 -4.06
C ALA A 116 6.52 0.66 -3.09
N LEU A 117 6.66 0.11 -1.87
CA LEU A 117 7.48 0.71 -0.81
C LEU A 117 8.92 0.99 -1.26
N PHE A 118 9.62 -0.02 -1.77
CA PHE A 118 11.01 0.15 -2.20
C PHE A 118 11.15 1.02 -3.46
N SER A 119 10.06 1.24 -4.20
CA SER A 119 10.01 2.10 -5.39
C SER A 119 9.52 3.52 -5.09
N ALA A 120 9.28 3.85 -3.81
CA ALA A 120 8.69 5.13 -3.40
C ALA A 120 9.45 6.35 -3.92
N ALA A 121 10.78 6.32 -3.90
CA ALA A 121 11.63 7.39 -4.42
C ALA A 121 11.38 7.64 -5.91
N TRP A 122 11.32 6.58 -6.72
CA TRP A 122 11.07 6.67 -8.15
C TRP A 122 9.70 7.27 -8.45
N PHE A 123 8.64 6.84 -7.74
CA PHE A 123 7.32 7.46 -7.87
C PHE A 123 7.33 8.95 -7.52
N ALA A 124 8.07 9.34 -6.48
CA ALA A 124 8.14 10.73 -6.03
C ALA A 124 8.89 11.63 -7.02
N THR A 125 9.99 11.15 -7.59
CA THR A 125 10.85 11.89 -8.51
C THR A 125 10.32 11.87 -9.93
N ARG A 126 10.07 10.67 -10.49
CA ARG A 126 9.80 10.49 -11.92
C ARG A 126 8.35 10.73 -12.30
N LEU A 127 7.41 10.38 -11.42
CA LEU A 127 5.97 10.59 -11.64
C LEU A 127 5.42 11.79 -10.85
N ASN A 128 6.28 12.50 -10.12
CA ASN A 128 5.92 13.64 -9.28
C ASN A 128 4.75 13.30 -8.32
N CYS A 129 4.73 12.07 -7.79
CA CYS A 129 3.70 11.63 -6.86
C CYS A 129 3.92 12.25 -5.47
N ARG A 130 2.84 12.65 -4.79
CA ARG A 130 2.84 12.79 -3.33
C ARG A 130 2.80 11.39 -2.72
N VAL A 131 3.89 10.95 -2.10
CA VAL A 131 4.00 9.61 -1.52
C VAL A 131 3.82 9.66 -0.01
N ILE A 132 2.83 8.94 0.49
CA ILE A 132 2.56 8.76 1.91
C ILE A 132 3.00 7.35 2.27
N ILE A 133 4.06 7.22 3.07
CA ILE A 133 4.58 5.93 3.54
C ILE A 133 4.05 5.69 4.95
N LEU A 134 3.30 4.60 5.12
CA LEU A 134 2.75 4.20 6.41
C LEU A 134 3.72 3.28 7.13
N THR A 135 4.15 3.69 8.32
CA THR A 135 4.85 2.84 9.28
C THR A 135 3.88 2.30 10.31
N ARG A 136 4.22 1.17 10.93
CA ARG A 136 3.41 0.53 11.97
C ARG A 136 4.31 0.01 13.08
N ASN A 137 3.82 -0.04 14.31
CA ASN A 137 4.49 -0.71 15.42
C ASN A 137 4.75 -2.20 15.06
N PRO A 138 5.94 -2.74 15.38
CA PRO A 138 6.34 -4.08 14.98
C PRO A 138 5.47 -5.19 15.60
N VAL A 139 5.05 -5.05 16.86
CA VAL A 139 4.26 -6.07 17.57
C VAL A 139 2.89 -6.33 16.93
N PRO A 140 2.01 -5.33 16.73
CA PRO A 140 0.73 -5.55 16.06
C PRO A 140 0.90 -5.87 14.57
N PHE A 141 1.98 -5.42 13.92
CA PHE A 141 2.31 -5.82 12.55
C PHE A 141 2.58 -7.32 12.46
N VAL A 142 3.55 -7.84 13.22
CA VAL A 142 3.91 -9.26 13.21
C VAL A 142 2.74 -10.12 13.69
N GLY A 143 2.00 -9.67 14.71
CA GLY A 143 0.79 -10.34 15.17
C GLY A 143 -0.28 -10.47 14.08
N SER A 144 -0.46 -9.45 13.25
CA SER A 144 -1.37 -9.53 12.12
C SER A 144 -0.91 -10.53 11.06
N TRP A 145 0.39 -10.63 10.79
CA TRP A 145 0.94 -11.58 9.82
C TRP A 145 0.84 -13.02 10.33
N GLN A 146 1.19 -13.25 11.60
CA GLN A 146 1.10 -14.55 12.25
C GLN A 146 -0.34 -15.07 12.28
N TYR A 147 -1.31 -14.22 12.66
CA TYR A 147 -2.73 -14.59 12.66
C TYR A 147 -3.25 -15.00 11.28
N LEU A 148 -2.79 -14.34 10.22
CA LEU A 148 -3.19 -14.65 8.85
C LEU A 148 -2.44 -15.86 8.26
N GLY A 149 -1.47 -16.39 9.01
CA GLY A 149 -0.56 -17.43 8.53
C GLY A 149 0.33 -16.99 7.38
N TRP A 150 0.50 -15.67 7.19
CA TRP A 150 1.31 -15.12 6.10
C TRP A 150 2.80 -15.34 6.36
N THR A 151 3.56 -15.46 5.28
CA THR A 151 5.02 -15.53 5.30
C THR A 151 5.56 -14.74 4.12
N VAL A 152 6.76 -14.20 4.27
CA VAL A 152 7.49 -13.52 3.20
C VAL A 152 8.50 -14.48 2.60
N TYR A 153 8.71 -14.40 1.30
CA TYR A 153 9.77 -15.13 0.63
C TYR A 153 10.88 -14.16 0.24
N PHE A 154 11.97 -14.14 0.98
CA PHE A 154 13.01 -13.12 0.80
C PHE A 154 13.74 -13.19 -0.55
N HIS A 155 13.63 -14.29 -1.29
CA HIS A 155 14.09 -14.34 -2.68
C HIS A 155 13.39 -13.27 -3.54
N GLU A 156 12.12 -12.94 -3.26
CA GLU A 156 11.39 -11.89 -3.99
C GLU A 156 12.06 -10.51 -3.85
N LEU A 157 12.85 -10.27 -2.80
CA LEU A 157 13.64 -9.05 -2.62
C LEU A 157 15.10 -9.26 -3.07
N LEU A 158 15.73 -10.35 -2.62
CA LEU A 158 17.16 -10.60 -2.79
C LEU A 158 17.57 -10.98 -4.22
N GLU A 159 16.63 -11.47 -5.03
CA GLU A 159 16.87 -11.81 -6.44
C GLU A 159 16.60 -10.62 -7.38
N GLN A 160 16.29 -9.44 -6.85
CA GLN A 160 16.20 -8.20 -7.63
C GLN A 160 17.58 -7.50 -7.61
N PRO A 161 18.40 -7.57 -8.68
CA PRO A 161 19.79 -7.11 -8.62
C PRO A 161 19.91 -5.60 -8.36
N LEU A 162 19.01 -4.80 -8.96
CA LEU A 162 18.98 -3.34 -8.78
C LEU A 162 18.60 -2.96 -7.33
N LEU A 163 17.64 -3.67 -6.73
CA LEU A 163 17.24 -3.45 -5.34
C LEU A 163 18.41 -3.70 -4.39
N VAL A 164 19.10 -4.83 -4.55
CA VAL A 164 20.24 -5.20 -3.71
C VAL A 164 21.43 -4.26 -3.92
N ARG A 165 21.69 -3.83 -5.17
CA ARG A 165 22.74 -2.86 -5.49
C ARG A 165 22.52 -1.54 -4.76
N ASP A 166 21.30 -1.00 -4.82
CA ASP A 166 20.97 0.32 -4.28
C ASP A 166 20.69 0.27 -2.76
N HIS A 167 20.31 -0.90 -2.25
CA HIS A 167 19.96 -1.14 -0.84
C HIS A 167 20.65 -2.40 -0.29
N PRO A 168 21.99 -2.41 -0.17
CA PRO A 168 22.76 -3.60 0.22
C PRO A 168 22.48 -4.10 1.64
N HIS A 169 21.94 -3.25 2.53
CA HIS A 169 21.50 -3.65 3.88
C HIS A 169 20.45 -4.78 3.86
N LEU A 170 19.70 -4.91 2.76
CA LEU A 170 18.72 -5.99 2.58
C LEU A 170 19.37 -7.38 2.51
N LEU A 171 20.68 -7.48 2.23
CA LEU A 171 21.42 -8.75 2.23
C LEU A 171 21.37 -9.46 3.58
N THR A 172 21.17 -8.74 4.69
CA THR A 172 20.96 -9.32 6.02
C THR A 172 19.77 -10.28 6.07
N LEU A 173 18.77 -10.10 5.19
CA LEU A 173 17.62 -11.00 5.07
C LEU A 173 17.99 -12.42 4.60
N ARG A 174 19.20 -12.63 4.06
CA ARG A 174 19.70 -13.96 3.66
C ARG A 174 19.71 -14.94 4.83
N GLU A 175 19.97 -14.47 6.05
CA GLU A 175 19.97 -15.30 7.27
C GLU A 175 18.62 -15.97 7.54
N HIS A 176 17.54 -15.40 6.99
CA HIS A 176 16.19 -15.91 7.16
C HIS A 176 15.67 -16.69 5.93
N VAL A 177 16.48 -16.83 4.87
CA VAL A 177 16.14 -17.66 3.71
C VAL A 177 16.12 -19.13 4.13
N GLY A 178 15.06 -19.85 3.76
CA GLY A 178 14.85 -21.25 4.17
C GLY A 178 14.35 -21.43 5.61
N SER A 179 14.33 -20.38 6.43
CA SER A 179 13.76 -20.44 7.78
C SER A 179 12.25 -20.69 7.75
N THR A 180 11.78 -21.55 8.64
CA THR A 180 10.34 -21.80 8.89
C THR A 180 9.76 -20.85 9.93
N ASP A 181 10.58 -20.05 10.59
CA ASP A 181 10.16 -19.10 11.62
C ASP A 181 9.48 -17.86 11.02
N ARG A 182 8.15 -17.93 10.90
CA ARG A 182 7.35 -16.82 10.37
C ARG A 182 7.45 -15.54 11.19
N LEU A 183 7.63 -15.65 12.50
CA LEU A 183 7.71 -14.50 13.41
C LEU A 183 9.02 -13.74 13.16
N ALA A 184 10.15 -14.46 13.13
CA ALA A 184 11.45 -13.89 12.80
C ALA A 184 11.48 -13.28 11.39
N LYS A 185 10.89 -13.96 10.40
CA LYS A 185 10.79 -13.44 9.03
C LYS A 185 9.95 -12.17 8.93
N ALA A 186 8.81 -12.10 9.62
CA ALA A 186 7.98 -10.90 9.64
C ALA A 186 8.71 -9.74 10.35
N ALA A 187 9.38 -9.99 11.46
CA ALA A 187 10.18 -8.99 12.16
C ALA A 187 11.35 -8.48 11.30
N ALA A 188 12.04 -9.38 10.58
CA ALA A 188 13.12 -9.01 9.68
C ALA A 188 12.65 -8.17 8.48
N LEU A 189 11.50 -8.51 7.87
CA LEU A 189 10.89 -7.69 6.83
C LEU A 189 10.50 -6.30 7.37
N TRP A 190 9.94 -6.25 8.58
CA TRP A 190 9.59 -4.99 9.24
C TRP A 190 10.81 -4.10 9.43
N ARG A 191 11.90 -4.66 9.95
CA ARG A 191 13.16 -3.93 10.18
C ARG A 191 13.76 -3.44 8.86
N ALA A 192 13.87 -4.30 7.85
CA ALA A 192 14.35 -3.91 6.53
C ALA A 192 13.53 -2.76 5.89
N ALA A 193 12.20 -2.82 6.01
CA ALA A 193 11.33 -1.74 5.55
C ALA A 193 11.51 -0.45 6.35
N ARG A 194 11.76 -0.56 7.66
CA ARG A 194 12.01 0.57 8.54
C ARG A 194 13.33 1.25 8.19
N ASP A 195 14.41 0.49 8.06
CA ASP A 195 15.73 0.98 7.68
C ASP A 195 15.68 1.69 6.32
N PHE A 196 15.00 1.10 5.33
CA PHE A 196 14.76 1.73 4.04
C PHE A 196 13.99 3.05 4.16
N THR A 197 12.93 3.08 4.96
CA THR A 197 12.09 4.27 5.13
C THR A 197 12.81 5.40 5.87
N ASP A 198 13.62 5.06 6.89
CA ASP A 198 14.37 6.02 7.69
C ASP A 198 15.53 6.66 6.89
N ALA A 199 16.10 5.91 5.94
CA ALA A 199 17.11 6.44 5.01
C ALA A 199 16.51 7.33 3.90
N LEU A 200 15.19 7.30 3.69
CA LEU A 200 14.54 7.95 2.57
C LEU A 200 14.19 9.41 2.88
N THR A 201 14.81 10.34 2.15
CA THR A 201 14.51 11.77 2.24
C THR A 201 14.12 12.33 0.88
N HIS A 202 12.91 12.87 0.75
CA HIS A 202 12.45 13.52 -0.48
C HIS A 202 11.26 14.46 -0.20
N PRO A 203 11.18 15.67 -0.80
CA PRO A 203 10.15 16.67 -0.48
C PRO A 203 8.70 16.23 -0.80
N ASN A 204 8.54 15.32 -1.76
CA ASN A 204 7.24 14.73 -2.09
C ASN A 204 6.92 13.46 -1.28
N ILE A 205 7.76 13.07 -0.31
CA ILE A 205 7.54 11.89 0.53
C ILE A 205 7.23 12.33 1.95
N ARG A 206 6.17 11.77 2.53
CA ARG A 206 5.80 11.96 3.94
C ARG A 206 5.63 10.60 4.60
N VAL A 207 6.39 10.37 5.66
CA VAL A 207 6.28 9.16 6.48
C VAL A 207 5.30 9.44 7.61
N VAL A 208 4.34 8.54 7.83
CA VAL A 208 3.29 8.68 8.83
C VAL A 208 3.12 7.37 9.60
N SER A 209 3.13 7.44 10.92
CA SER A 209 2.77 6.29 11.77
C SER A 209 1.27 6.03 11.68
N TYR A 210 0.91 4.77 11.44
CA TYR A 210 -0.46 4.30 11.50
C TYR A 210 -1.09 4.56 12.88
N GLU A 211 -0.34 4.35 13.96
CA GLU A 211 -0.79 4.57 15.34
C GLU A 211 -1.13 6.04 15.58
N SER A 212 -0.25 6.97 15.18
CA SER A 212 -0.51 8.40 15.32
C SER A 212 -1.73 8.84 14.51
N LEU A 213 -1.84 8.37 13.26
CA LEU A 213 -2.97 8.67 12.38
C LEU A 213 -4.28 8.06 12.92
N ALA A 214 -4.23 6.90 13.54
CA ALA A 214 -5.40 6.22 14.10
C ALA A 214 -5.85 6.78 15.46
N ALA A 215 -4.93 7.37 16.23
CA ALA A 215 -5.21 7.99 17.53
C ALA A 215 -5.97 9.32 17.38
N ASP A 216 -5.59 10.15 16.39
CA ASP A 216 -6.33 11.37 16.03
C ASP A 216 -6.56 11.43 14.51
N PRO A 217 -7.55 10.68 13.99
CA PRO A 217 -7.78 10.59 12.56
C PRO A 217 -8.26 11.91 11.96
N LEU A 218 -9.00 12.73 12.70
CA LEU A 218 -9.50 13.99 12.14
C LEU A 218 -8.39 15.00 11.93
N TYR A 219 -7.51 15.17 12.90
CA TYR A 219 -6.33 16.02 12.74
C TYR A 219 -5.38 15.44 11.69
N GLY A 220 -5.02 14.16 11.81
CA GLY A 220 -4.05 13.53 10.93
C GLY A 220 -4.49 13.50 9.45
N PHE A 221 -5.76 13.22 9.17
CA PHE A 221 -6.26 13.30 7.78
C PHE A 221 -6.41 14.74 7.31
N ARG A 222 -6.75 15.70 8.17
CA ARG A 222 -6.78 17.11 7.76
C ARG A 222 -5.39 17.59 7.32
N ASP A 223 -4.35 17.22 8.05
CA ASP A 223 -2.96 17.49 7.67
C ASP A 223 -2.58 16.78 6.36
N LEU A 224 -2.90 15.49 6.21
CA LEU A 224 -2.65 14.76 4.96
C LEU A 224 -3.39 15.35 3.76
N TYR A 225 -4.63 15.82 3.95
CA TYR A 225 -5.37 16.52 2.90
C TYR A 225 -4.65 17.80 2.49
N SER A 226 -4.26 18.63 3.45
CA SER A 226 -3.51 19.87 3.19
C SER A 226 -2.22 19.60 2.41
N TRP A 227 -1.40 18.64 2.87
CA TRP A 227 -0.14 18.30 2.21
C TRP A 227 -0.31 17.69 0.82
N SER A 228 -1.38 16.92 0.61
CA SER A 228 -1.71 16.33 -0.69
C SER A 228 -2.44 17.30 -1.63
N GLY A 229 -2.75 18.51 -1.16
CA GLY A 229 -3.54 19.51 -1.88
C GLY A 229 -4.98 19.03 -2.15
N LEU A 230 -5.60 18.34 -1.20
CA LEU A 230 -7.00 17.91 -1.24
C LEU A 230 -7.88 18.87 -0.43
N THR A 231 -9.12 19.02 -0.85
CA THR A 231 -10.11 19.87 -0.19
C THR A 231 -10.67 19.16 1.04
N TRP A 232 -10.49 19.78 2.21
CA TRP A 232 -11.13 19.33 3.45
C TRP A 232 -12.51 19.98 3.59
N THR A 233 -13.55 19.16 3.79
CA THR A 233 -14.95 19.60 3.94
C THR A 233 -15.59 18.97 5.17
N ASP A 234 -16.72 19.51 5.61
CA ASP A 234 -17.50 18.88 6.69
C ASP A 234 -17.96 17.47 6.31
N ARG A 235 -18.25 17.25 5.02
CA ARG A 235 -18.59 15.93 4.49
C ARG A 235 -17.43 14.95 4.62
N SER A 236 -16.21 15.33 4.21
CA SER A 236 -15.04 14.44 4.35
C SER A 236 -14.74 14.17 5.82
N ALA A 237 -14.82 15.18 6.68
CA ALA A 237 -14.65 15.03 8.13
C ALA A 237 -15.69 14.06 8.74
N HIS A 238 -16.97 14.20 8.34
CA HIS A 238 -18.03 13.30 8.79
C HIS A 238 -17.80 11.85 8.33
N LEU A 239 -17.46 11.64 7.05
CA LEU A 239 -17.19 10.30 6.51
C LEU A 239 -15.98 9.63 7.18
N ILE A 240 -14.90 10.39 7.39
CA ILE A 240 -13.70 9.91 8.10
C ILE A 240 -14.05 9.55 9.54
N ARG A 241 -14.74 10.44 10.28
CA ARG A 241 -15.19 10.16 11.65
C ARG A 241 -16.02 8.89 11.68
N HIS A 242 -17.04 8.79 10.83
CA HIS A 242 -17.91 7.63 10.75
C HIS A 242 -17.14 6.34 10.43
N ALA A 243 -16.15 6.39 9.55
CA ALA A 243 -15.30 5.26 9.20
C ALA A 243 -14.38 4.80 10.36
N CYS A 244 -13.92 5.75 11.18
CA CYS A 244 -13.00 5.52 12.30
C CYS A 244 -13.71 5.24 13.64
N THR A 245 -15.04 5.35 13.68
CA THR A 245 -15.86 5.01 14.84
C THR A 245 -16.74 3.80 14.51
N GLY A 246 -16.53 2.66 15.15
CA GLY A 246 -17.36 1.48 14.93
C GLY A 246 -17.08 0.36 15.92
N PRO A 247 -17.97 -0.64 16.01
CA PRO A 247 -17.78 -1.75 16.93
C PRO A 247 -16.47 -2.49 16.61
N ALA A 248 -15.71 -2.81 17.66
CA ALA A 248 -14.51 -3.63 17.57
C ALA A 248 -14.90 -5.09 17.32
N THR A 249 -15.26 -5.45 16.09
CA THR A 249 -15.58 -6.85 15.75
C THR A 249 -14.31 -7.67 15.56
N ASP A 250 -14.32 -8.92 16.00
CA ASP A 250 -13.17 -9.84 15.89
C ASP A 250 -13.30 -10.87 14.75
N ARG A 251 -14.19 -10.59 13.79
CA ARG A 251 -14.38 -11.47 12.63
C ARG A 251 -13.15 -11.47 11.72
N PRO A 252 -12.79 -12.63 11.12
CA PRO A 252 -11.69 -12.72 10.19
C PRO A 252 -11.81 -11.72 9.03
N PHE A 253 -10.66 -11.21 8.57
CA PHE A 253 -10.58 -10.31 7.42
C PHE A 253 -11.14 -11.03 6.19
N THR A 254 -12.17 -10.46 5.56
CA THR A 254 -12.65 -10.92 4.26
C THR A 254 -12.33 -9.87 3.22
N TRP A 255 -11.74 -10.31 2.12
CA TRP A 255 -11.57 -9.50 0.93
C TRP A 255 -12.94 -9.38 0.25
N SER A 256 -13.65 -8.28 0.49
CA SER A 256 -15.00 -8.08 -0.03
C SER A 256 -15.05 -7.17 -1.26
N GLY A 257 -16.05 -7.41 -2.10
CA GLY A 257 -16.35 -6.60 -3.27
C GLY A 257 -15.39 -6.80 -4.45
N LEU A 258 -15.76 -6.25 -5.61
CA LEU A 258 -15.02 -6.39 -6.86
C LEU A 258 -13.57 -5.85 -6.81
N SER A 259 -13.26 -4.96 -5.85
CA SER A 259 -11.89 -4.47 -5.66
C SER A 259 -11.05 -5.36 -4.75
N ARG A 260 -11.66 -6.28 -3.96
CA ARG A 260 -10.98 -7.01 -2.88
C ARG A 260 -10.12 -6.05 -2.04
N THR A 261 -10.75 -5.10 -1.37
CA THR A 261 -10.08 -4.22 -0.40
C THR A 261 -10.39 -4.69 1.01
N ALA A 262 -9.42 -4.55 1.91
CA ALA A 262 -9.52 -5.04 3.27
C ALA A 262 -10.20 -4.05 4.26
N PHE A 263 -10.60 -2.85 3.80
CA PHE A 263 -11.18 -1.84 4.68
C PHE A 263 -12.51 -2.28 5.30
N ARG A 264 -12.63 -2.09 6.62
CA ARG A 264 -13.86 -2.24 7.39
C ARG A 264 -13.94 -1.12 8.41
N ARG A 265 -15.16 -0.65 8.67
CA ARG A 265 -15.46 0.30 9.74
C ARG A 265 -15.10 -0.33 11.09
N THR A 266 -14.29 0.35 11.87
CA THR A 266 -13.88 -0.07 13.21
C THR A 266 -13.36 1.14 13.98
N ASP A 267 -13.27 1.04 15.30
CA ASP A 267 -12.56 2.03 16.11
C ASP A 267 -11.07 2.05 15.74
N SER A 268 -10.59 3.15 15.18
CA SER A 268 -9.23 3.22 14.63
C SER A 268 -8.16 3.08 15.71
N ALA A 269 -8.32 3.74 16.86
CA ALA A 269 -7.36 3.69 17.96
C ALA A 269 -7.22 2.27 18.52
N THR A 270 -8.35 1.59 18.75
CA THR A 270 -8.38 0.18 19.20
C THR A 270 -7.79 -0.76 18.15
N ALA A 271 -8.08 -0.52 16.87
CA ALA A 271 -7.54 -1.36 15.79
C ALA A 271 -6.02 -1.20 15.62
N ALA A 272 -5.49 -0.01 15.90
CA ALA A 272 -4.06 0.28 15.82
C ALA A 272 -3.26 -0.47 16.89
N THR A 273 -3.75 -0.49 18.13
CA THR A 273 -3.07 -1.12 19.27
C THR A 273 -3.37 -2.62 19.42
N ARG A 274 -4.30 -3.17 18.64
CA ARG A 274 -4.68 -4.58 18.73
C ARG A 274 -3.50 -5.52 18.43
N THR A 275 -3.06 -6.24 19.45
CA THR A 275 -2.09 -7.33 19.33
C THR A 275 -2.79 -8.69 19.22
N ARG A 276 -2.17 -9.61 18.48
CA ARG A 276 -2.63 -10.99 18.27
C ARG A 276 -1.51 -12.00 18.58
N LEU A 277 -0.55 -11.59 19.39
CA LEU A 277 0.57 -12.41 19.85
C LEU A 277 0.40 -12.72 21.34
N SER A 278 0.99 -13.84 21.77
CA SER A 278 1.19 -14.08 23.21
C SER A 278 2.17 -13.02 23.77
N PRO A 279 2.18 -12.79 25.10
CA PRO A 279 3.16 -11.90 25.72
C PRO A 279 4.61 -12.28 25.42
N GLU A 280 4.89 -13.59 25.36
CA GLU A 280 6.21 -14.14 25.01
C GLU A 280 6.60 -13.79 23.57
N ASP A 281 5.71 -14.04 22.60
CA ASP A 281 5.95 -13.70 21.20
C ASP A 281 6.09 -12.20 20.99
N ALA A 282 5.32 -11.37 21.71
CA ALA A 282 5.41 -9.92 21.64
C ALA A 282 6.77 -9.41 22.18
N SER A 283 7.22 -9.96 23.31
CA SER A 283 8.56 -9.68 23.85
C SER A 283 9.65 -10.10 22.87
N ARG A 284 9.52 -11.30 22.29
CA ARG A 284 10.43 -11.82 21.27
C ARG A 284 10.50 -10.93 20.04
N VAL A 285 9.37 -10.45 19.53
CA VAL A 285 9.35 -9.49 18.40
C VAL A 285 10.11 -8.22 18.76
N THR A 286 9.92 -7.68 19.96
CA THR A 286 10.61 -6.48 20.43
C THR A 286 12.13 -6.69 20.42
N THR A 287 12.61 -7.81 20.96
CA THR A 287 14.04 -8.17 20.92
C THR A 287 14.60 -8.33 19.51
N LEU A 288 13.81 -8.89 18.58
CA LEU A 288 14.25 -9.13 17.20
C LEU A 288 14.39 -7.85 16.38
N VAL A 289 13.61 -6.81 16.71
CA VAL A 289 13.62 -5.54 15.97
C VAL A 289 14.56 -4.50 16.56
N GLY A 290 15.02 -4.68 17.81
CA GLY A 290 15.93 -3.77 18.51
C GLY A 290 15.16 -2.72 19.29
#